data_AF-A0A2M8PDB2-F1
#
_entry.id   AF-A0A2M8PDB2-F1
#
_cell.length_a   1.000
_cell.length_b   1.000
_cell.length_c   1.000
_cell.angle_alpha   90.00
_cell.angle_beta   90.00
_cell.angle_gamma   90.00
#
_symmetry.space_group_name_H-M   'P 1'
#
loop_
_entity.id
_entity.type
_entity.pdbx_description
1 polymer ?
#
loop_
_entity_poly.entity_id
_entity_poly.type
_entity_poly.pdbx_seq_one_letter_code
_entity_poly.pdbx_strand_id
1 'polypeptide(L)'
;DFEMTDRLLQALGFQVMWCYEKFRTTYRLDTCEIALDELPFGDFVEIEGDSLMAIEAVVAQLGMGDAPRFRLSYSELFFRLRDQLQLPFRDLTFENFRALARADLTKILLREAEQRA
;
A
#
# COMPACT_ATOMS: atom_id res chain seq x y z
N ASP A 1 -24.08 2.73 6.17
CA ASP A 1 -24.39 2.08 4.88
C ASP A 1 -23.53 2.74 3.82
N PHE A 2 -22.72 1.97 3.10
CA PHE A 2 -21.76 2.52 2.13
C PHE A 2 -22.45 3.25 0.98
N GLU A 3 -23.50 2.66 0.39
CA GLU A 3 -24.20 3.24 -0.75
C GLU A 3 -24.88 4.56 -0.38
N MET A 4 -25.45 4.64 0.82
CA MET A 4 -26.05 5.89 1.30
C MET A 4 -25.01 7.01 1.47
N THR A 5 -23.84 6.70 2.03
CA THR A 5 -22.77 7.68 2.21
C THR A 5 -22.20 8.13 0.87
N ASP A 6 -22.00 7.21 -0.08
CA ASP A 6 -21.54 7.51 -1.44
C ASP A 6 -22.51 8.48 -2.16
N ARG A 7 -23.81 8.18 -2.15
CA ARG A 7 -24.83 9.05 -2.76
C ARG A 7 -24.90 10.42 -2.10
N LEU A 8 -24.74 10.50 -0.78
CA LEU A 8 -24.70 11.78 -0.06
C LEU A 8 -23.50 12.64 -0.49
N LEU A 9 -22.32 12.05 -0.56
CA LEU A 9 -21.10 12.75 -0.99
C LEU A 9 -21.24 13.26 -2.43
N GLN A 10 -21.79 12.44 -3.33
CA GLN A 10 -22.06 12.86 -4.70
C GLN A 10 -23.09 13.99 -4.77
N ALA A 11 -24.14 13.95 -3.94
CA ALA A 11 -25.14 15.03 -3.86
C ALA A 11 -24.55 16.36 -3.36
N LEU A 12 -23.49 16.31 -2.54
CA LEU A 12 -22.73 17.48 -2.09
C LEU A 12 -21.71 17.98 -3.13
N GLY A 13 -21.61 17.32 -4.29
CA GLY A 13 -20.71 17.71 -5.38
C GLY A 13 -19.31 17.07 -5.31
N PHE A 14 -19.06 16.14 -4.39
CA PHE A 14 -17.82 15.37 -4.39
C PHE A 14 -17.84 14.33 -5.52
N GLN A 15 -16.66 14.04 -6.07
CA GLN A 15 -16.47 13.06 -7.12
C GLN A 15 -15.41 12.04 -6.71
N VAL A 16 -15.55 10.81 -7.18
CA VAL A 16 -14.55 9.77 -6.97
C VAL A 16 -13.32 10.08 -7.81
N MET A 17 -12.26 10.52 -7.13
CA MET A 17 -10.98 10.87 -7.76
C MET A 17 -10.15 9.62 -8.08
N TRP A 18 -10.21 8.59 -7.22
CA TRP A 18 -9.39 7.39 -7.33
C TRP A 18 -9.99 6.26 -6.50
N CYS A 19 -9.98 5.04 -7.04
CA CYS A 19 -10.33 3.81 -6.32
C CYS A 19 -9.12 2.89 -6.20
N TYR A 20 -9.05 2.14 -5.10
CA TYR A 20 -8.07 1.07 -4.95
C TYR A 20 -8.63 -0.15 -4.23
N GLU A 21 -8.09 -1.32 -4.57
CA GLU A 21 -8.38 -2.60 -3.96
C GLU A 21 -7.18 -3.10 -3.16
N LYS A 22 -7.47 -3.79 -2.05
CA LYS A 22 -6.47 -4.53 -1.27
C LYS A 22 -7.12 -5.69 -0.53
N PHE A 23 -6.36 -6.77 -0.33
CA PHE A 23 -6.66 -7.75 0.70
C PHE A 23 -5.75 -7.49 1.90
N ARG A 24 -6.33 -7.42 3.10
CA ARG A 24 -5.59 -7.19 4.35
C ARG A 24 -5.83 -8.35 5.30
N THR A 25 -4.73 -8.90 5.83
CA THR A 25 -4.77 -9.78 6.99
C THR A 25 -4.11 -9.09 8.17
N THR A 26 -4.84 -8.91 9.26
CA THR A 26 -4.34 -8.22 10.46
C THR A 26 -4.00 -9.21 11.56
N TYR A 27 -2.83 -9.05 12.16
CA TYR A 27 -2.35 -9.75 13.36
C TYR A 27 -2.05 -8.75 14.47
N ARG A 28 -1.97 -9.24 15.70
CA ARG A 28 -1.45 -8.49 16.84
C ARG A 28 -0.27 -9.24 17.45
N LEU A 29 0.86 -8.55 17.60
CA LEU A 29 2.03 -9.04 18.30
C LEU A 29 2.44 -7.99 19.32
N ASP A 30 2.51 -8.38 20.59
CA ASP A 30 2.70 -7.45 21.72
C ASP A 30 1.69 -6.29 21.68
N THR A 31 2.18 -5.05 21.68
CA THR A 31 1.40 -3.81 21.58
C THR A 31 1.29 -3.28 20.15
N CYS A 32 1.72 -4.06 19.15
CA CYS A 32 1.69 -3.65 17.75
C CYS A 32 0.61 -4.38 16.95
N GLU A 33 0.02 -3.66 16.01
CA GLU A 33 -0.76 -4.22 14.92
C GLU A 33 0.16 -4.49 13.73
N ILE A 34 0.02 -5.67 13.13
CA ILE A 34 0.74 -6.07 11.92
C ILE A 34 -0.30 -6.29 10.83
N ALA A 35 -0.24 -5.49 9.76
CA ALA A 35 -1.09 -5.69 8.59
C ALA A 35 -0.27 -6.26 7.43
N LEU A 36 -0.70 -7.40 6.92
CA LEU A 36 -0.23 -7.97 5.66
C LEU A 36 -1.17 -7.50 4.55
N ASP A 37 -0.66 -6.62 3.70
CA ASP A 37 -1.43 -6.00 2.63
C ASP A 37 -1.02 -6.54 1.26
N GLU A 38 -1.95 -7.20 0.59
CA GLU A 38 -1.82 -7.62 -0.79
C GLU A 38 -2.47 -6.54 -1.68
N LEU A 39 -1.64 -5.78 -2.39
CA LEU A 39 -2.07 -4.81 -3.38
C LEU A 39 -1.83 -5.33 -4.81
N PRO A 40 -2.50 -4.77 -5.81
CA PRO A 40 -2.29 -5.17 -7.21
C PRO A 40 -0.83 -5.09 -7.68
N PHE A 41 -0.02 -4.17 -7.14
CA PHE A 41 1.39 -4.01 -7.50
C PHE A 41 2.41 -4.69 -6.58
N GLY A 42 1.99 -5.29 -5.48
CA GLY A 42 2.92 -5.93 -4.54
C GLY A 42 2.32 -6.20 -3.17
N ASP A 43 3.09 -6.92 -2.36
CA ASP A 43 2.69 -7.34 -1.03
C ASP A 43 3.53 -6.55 0.01
N PHE A 44 2.88 -6.05 1.06
CA PHE A 44 3.45 -5.12 2.03
C PHE A 44 3.18 -5.57 3.46
N VAL A 45 4.08 -5.15 4.35
CA VAL A 45 3.88 -5.24 5.79
C VAL A 45 3.77 -3.83 6.36
N GLU A 46 2.73 -3.56 7.15
CA GLU A 46 2.66 -2.40 8.02
C GLU A 46 2.77 -2.88 9.47
N ILE A 47 3.62 -2.22 10.26
CA ILE A 47 3.76 -2.47 11.69
C ILE A 47 3.47 -1.16 12.40
N GLU A 48 2.34 -1.09 13.08
CA GLU A 48 1.88 0.09 13.81
C GLU A 48 1.96 -0.18 15.31
N GLY A 49 2.41 0.81 16.08
CA GLY A 49 2.48 0.71 17.54
C GLY A 49 2.64 2.07 18.17
N ASP A 50 2.42 2.12 19.49
CA ASP A 50 2.39 3.38 20.25
C ASP A 50 3.76 4.09 20.33
N SER A 51 4.85 3.43 19.95
CA SER A 51 6.18 4.02 19.93
C SER A 51 7.09 3.37 18.89
N LEU A 52 8.09 4.11 18.43
CA LEU A 52 9.12 3.60 17.53
C LEU A 52 9.85 2.38 18.13
N MET A 53 10.13 2.41 19.44
CA MET A 53 10.80 1.30 20.13
C MET A 53 9.98 0.01 20.08
N ALA A 54 8.65 0.09 20.21
CA ALA A 54 7.77 -1.08 20.09
C ALA A 54 7.78 -1.64 18.66
N ILE A 55 7.71 -0.77 17.66
CA ILE A 55 7.78 -1.15 16.24
C ILE A 55 9.12 -1.83 15.94
N GLU A 56 10.25 -1.26 16.39
CA GLU A 56 11.59 -1.82 16.15
C GLU A 56 11.78 -3.18 16.83
N ALA A 57 11.23 -3.37 18.03
CA ALA A 57 11.24 -4.67 18.70
C ALA A 57 10.48 -5.74 17.90
N VAL A 58 9.31 -5.39 17.35
CA VAL A 58 8.52 -6.30 16.50
C VAL A 58 9.23 -6.58 15.17
N VAL A 59 9.81 -5.57 14.52
CA VAL A 59 10.63 -5.74 13.31
C VAL A 59 11.77 -6.73 13.55
N ALA A 60 12.45 -6.62 14.69
CA ALA A 60 13.53 -7.53 15.06
C ALA A 60 13.01 -8.96 15.32
N GLN A 61 11.89 -9.11 16.03
CA GLN A 61 11.27 -10.42 16.28
C GLN A 61 10.83 -11.13 14.99
N LEU A 62 10.35 -10.38 14.00
CA LEU A 62 9.96 -10.90 12.69
C LEU A 62 11.13 -11.13 11.73
N GLY A 63 12.36 -10.79 12.13
CA GLY A 63 13.55 -10.92 11.27
C GLY A 63 13.54 -9.98 10.07
N MET A 64 12.85 -8.84 10.15
CA MET A 64 12.66 -7.88 9.06
C MET A 64 13.61 -6.67 9.14
N GLY A 65 14.73 -6.79 9.87
CA GLY A 65 15.67 -5.68 10.08
C GLY A 65 16.23 -5.08 8.79
N ASP A 66 16.52 -5.93 7.81
CA ASP A 66 17.06 -5.54 6.50
C ASP A 66 15.98 -5.38 5.42
N ALA A 67 14.69 -5.48 5.80
CA ALA A 67 13.61 -5.33 4.84
C ALA A 67 13.57 -3.90 4.28
N PRO A 68 13.34 -3.71 2.96
CA PRO A 68 13.19 -2.39 2.37
C PRO A 68 12.08 -1.60 3.07
N ARG A 69 12.39 -0.37 3.47
CA ARG A 69 11.42 0.52 4.14
C ARG A 69 10.84 1.52 3.17
N PHE A 70 9.51 1.58 3.13
CA PHE A 70 8.79 2.54 2.32
C PHE A 70 8.29 3.67 3.22
N ARG A 71 8.63 4.92 2.86
CA ARG A 71 8.05 6.12 3.52
C ARG A 71 6.85 6.69 2.78
N LEU A 72 6.58 6.18 1.58
CA LEU A 72 5.49 6.60 0.72
C LEU A 72 4.26 5.75 1.03
N SER A 73 3.10 6.39 1.03
CA SER A 73 1.81 5.70 1.05
C SER A 73 1.57 4.91 -0.23
N TYR A 74 0.62 3.97 -0.20
CA TYR A 74 0.25 3.19 -1.39
C TYR A 74 -0.22 4.05 -2.56
N SER A 75 -0.89 5.18 -2.29
CA SER A 75 -1.32 6.12 -3.34
C SER A 75 -0.12 6.79 -4.01
N GLU A 76 0.86 7.24 -3.24
CA GLU A 76 2.09 7.84 -3.78
C GLU A 76 2.90 6.83 -4.58
N LEU A 77 3.06 5.60 -4.08
CA LEU A 77 3.72 4.51 -4.81
C LEU A 77 2.99 4.21 -6.12
N PHE A 78 1.66 4.10 -6.07
CA PHE A 78 0.84 3.87 -7.26
C PHE A 78 1.00 4.99 -8.29
N PHE A 79 0.88 6.25 -7.89
CA PHE A 79 0.93 7.36 -8.85
C PHE A 79 2.31 7.50 -9.48
N ARG A 80 3.40 7.22 -8.75
CA ARG A 80 4.75 7.16 -9.33
C ARG A 80 4.90 6.00 -10.30
N LEU A 81 4.44 4.81 -9.92
CA LEU A 81 4.46 3.63 -10.77
C LEU A 81 3.66 3.86 -12.05
N ARG A 82 2.46 4.45 -11.93
CA ARG A 82 1.58 4.82 -13.04
C ARG A 82 2.26 5.78 -14.00
N ASP A 83 2.94 6.80 -13.48
CA ASP A 83 3.67 7.78 -14.29
C ASP A 83 4.89 7.15 -14.98
N GLN A 84 5.72 6.41 -14.25
CA GLN A 84 6.92 5.77 -14.81
C GLN A 84 6.60 4.74 -15.91
N LEU A 85 5.52 3.98 -15.74
CA LEU A 85 5.09 2.96 -16.69
C LEU A 85 4.06 3.45 -17.70
N GLN A 86 3.63 4.72 -17.60
CA GLN A 86 2.58 5.31 -18.43
C GLN A 86 1.32 4.43 -18.49
N LEU A 87 0.88 3.92 -17.33
CA LEU A 87 -0.25 2.99 -17.27
C LEU A 87 -1.54 3.69 -17.71
N PRO A 88 -2.37 3.06 -18.56
CA PRO A 88 -3.50 3.72 -19.21
C PRO A 88 -4.76 3.77 -18.32
N PHE A 89 -4.65 3.45 -17.04
CA PHE A 89 -5.78 3.35 -16.12
C PHE A 89 -5.61 4.26 -14.90
N ARG A 90 -6.75 4.71 -14.37
CA ARG A 90 -6.80 5.61 -13.22
C ARG A 90 -6.64 4.87 -11.89
N ASP A 91 -7.30 3.73 -11.75
CA ASP A 91 -7.57 3.08 -10.47
C ASP A 91 -6.62 1.91 -10.17
N LEU A 92 -6.33 1.70 -8.90
CA LEU A 92 -5.47 0.63 -8.41
C LEU A 92 -6.31 -0.63 -8.13
N THR A 93 -6.70 -1.34 -9.18
CA THR A 93 -7.51 -2.57 -9.08
C THR A 93 -6.71 -3.79 -9.54
N PHE A 94 -7.03 -4.97 -9.02
CA PHE A 94 -6.38 -6.21 -9.45
C PHE A 94 -6.62 -6.46 -10.94
N GLU A 95 -7.79 -6.10 -11.45
CA GLU A 95 -8.12 -6.21 -12.87
C GLU A 95 -7.17 -5.39 -13.76
N ASN A 96 -6.92 -4.13 -13.38
CA ASN A 96 -6.02 -3.25 -14.15
C ASN A 96 -4.59 -3.79 -14.21
N PHE A 97 -4.16 -4.52 -13.18
CA PHE A 97 -2.81 -5.07 -13.08
C PHE A 97 -2.68 -6.51 -13.61
N ARG A 98 -3.78 -7.14 -14.07
CA ARG A 98 -3.81 -8.55 -14.50
C ARG A 98 -2.78 -8.88 -15.59
N ALA A 99 -2.48 -7.94 -16.48
CA ALA A 99 -1.56 -8.12 -17.60
C ALA A 99 -0.10 -7.66 -17.30
N LEU A 100 0.17 -7.12 -16.11
CA LEU A 100 1.49 -6.62 -15.74
C LEU A 100 2.30 -7.70 -15.01
N ALA A 101 3.57 -7.84 -15.38
CA ALA A 101 4.46 -8.78 -14.72
C ALA A 101 4.90 -8.24 -13.35
N ARG A 102 4.62 -8.99 -12.26
CA ARG A 102 5.01 -8.59 -10.88
C ARG A 102 6.50 -8.27 -10.76
N ALA A 103 7.38 -8.99 -11.44
CA ALA A 103 8.82 -8.79 -11.39
C ALA A 103 9.27 -7.38 -11.83
N ASP A 104 8.58 -6.75 -12.78
CA ASP A 104 8.93 -5.41 -13.25
C ASP A 104 8.49 -4.35 -12.24
N LEU A 105 7.34 -4.56 -11.59
CA LEU A 105 6.82 -3.69 -10.54
C LEU A 105 7.74 -3.71 -9.31
N THR A 106 8.19 -4.91 -8.88
CA THR A 106 9.07 -5.05 -7.72
C THR A 106 10.37 -4.27 -7.88
N LYS A 107 10.99 -4.28 -9.06
CA LYS A 107 12.24 -3.53 -9.30
C LYS A 107 12.05 -2.02 -9.14
N ILE A 108 10.91 -1.50 -9.61
CA ILE A 108 10.58 -0.09 -9.49
C ILE A 108 10.35 0.27 -8.02
N LEU A 109 9.57 -0.53 -7.30
CA LEU A 109 9.28 -0.32 -5.89
C LEU A 109 10.56 -0.36 -5.03
N LEU A 110 11.47 -1.31 -5.27
CA LEU A 110 12.73 -1.37 -4.51
C LEU A 110 13.59 -0.12 -4.69
N ARG A 111 13.62 0.47 -5.89
CA ARG A 111 14.31 1.75 -6.12
C ARG A 111 13.69 2.89 -5.30
N GLU A 112 12.36 2.90 -5.15
CA GLU A 112 11.66 3.89 -4.33
C GLU A 112 11.97 3.73 -2.83
N ALA A 113 12.17 2.50 -2.35
CA ALA A 113 12.60 2.24 -0.97
C ALA A 113 14.05 2.71 -0.72
N GLU A 114 14.95 2.51 -1.68
CA GLU A 114 16.38 2.86 -1.57
C GLU A 114 16.64 4.36 -1.66
N GLN A 115 15.87 5.12 -2.46
CA GLN A 115 16.15 6.52 -2.78
C GLN A 115 16.05 7.50 -1.59
N ARG A 116 15.69 7.05 -0.39
CA ARG A 116 15.60 7.91 0.80
C ARG A 116 16.10 7.27 2.11
N ALA A 117 16.76 6.11 2.07
CA ALA A 117 17.42 5.55 3.26
C ALA A 117 18.53 6.49 3.74
#